data_AF-A0A7S2NME3-F1
#
_entry.id   AF-A0A7S2NME3-F1
#
_cell.length_a   1.000
_cell.length_b   1.000
_cell.length_c   1.000
_cell.angle_alpha   90.00
_cell.angle_beta   90.00
_cell.angle_gamma   90.00
#
_symmetry.space_group_name_H-M   'P 1'
#
loop_
_entity.id
_entity.type
_entity.pdbx_description
1 polymer ?
#
loop_
_entity_poly.entity_id
_entity_poly.type
_entity_poly.pdbx_seq_one_letter_code
_entity_poly.pdbx_strand_id
1 'polypeptide(L)'
;MTLLASTKLRCPAYAMRECAGHGECVELGSSHVCACDVGFAGIDCAVVLACDPYSTRLPCSGTGVCRNGRCECAPGYSGNLCAEDVHCARNAVTGVVCSGEVCAAHSCLCRPHRRGVACEEPD
;
A
#
# COMPACT_ATOMS: atom_id res chain seq x y z
N MET A 1 19.84 3.05 43.86
CA MET A 1 18.48 3.11 43.29
C MET A 1 18.58 3.88 41.99
N THR A 2 18.25 3.18 40.92
CA THR A 2 18.54 3.46 39.51
C THR A 2 18.07 4.85 39.08
N LEU A 3 18.99 5.66 38.56
CA LEU A 3 18.67 6.86 37.80
C LEU A 3 17.84 6.45 36.58
N LEU A 4 16.61 6.94 36.51
CA LEU A 4 15.75 6.85 35.33
C LEU A 4 16.51 7.46 34.16
N ALA A 5 17.02 6.62 33.25
CA ALA A 5 17.57 7.07 31.99
C ALA A 5 16.44 7.72 31.19
N SER A 6 16.36 9.05 31.20
CA SER A 6 15.55 9.78 30.25
C SER A 6 16.10 9.50 28.87
N THR A 7 15.46 8.60 28.13
CA THR A 7 15.75 8.28 26.73
C THR A 7 15.46 9.52 25.88
N LYS A 8 16.43 10.43 25.79
CA LYS A 8 16.41 11.53 24.84
C LYS A 8 16.72 10.92 23.47
N LEU A 9 15.67 10.68 22.69
CA LEU A 9 15.81 10.25 21.30
C LEU A 9 16.60 11.31 20.53
N ARG A 10 17.59 10.84 19.77
CA ARG A 10 18.47 11.72 19.00
C ARG A 10 17.85 12.03 17.64
N CYS A 11 17.15 11.05 17.08
CA CYS A 11 16.41 11.19 15.84
C CYS A 11 14.93 11.54 16.03
N PRO A 12 14.27 12.04 14.96
CA PRO A 12 12.82 12.12 14.87
C PRO A 12 12.15 10.80 15.25
N ALA A 13 11.02 10.89 15.95
CA ALA A 13 10.39 9.74 16.59
C ALA A 13 8.88 9.77 16.44
N TYR A 14 8.29 8.61 16.23
CA TYR A 14 6.85 8.41 16.23
C TYR A 14 6.50 7.27 17.18
N ALA A 15 5.49 7.48 18.03
CA ALA A 15 5.03 6.48 19.01
C ALA A 15 6.18 5.84 19.85
N MET A 16 7.13 6.67 20.31
CA MET A 16 8.31 6.26 21.10
C MET A 16 9.31 5.34 20.36
N ARG A 17 9.27 5.30 19.03
CA ARG A 17 10.24 4.58 18.19
C ARG A 17 11.02 5.57 17.32
N GLU A 18 12.35 5.52 17.35
CA GLU A 18 13.20 6.30 16.44
C GLU A 18 12.89 5.91 15.00
N CYS A 19 12.70 6.91 14.14
CA CYS A 19 12.34 6.71 12.74
C CYS A 19 11.13 5.77 12.57
N ALA A 20 10.18 5.79 13.52
CA ALA A 20 9.03 4.89 13.63
C ALA A 20 9.36 3.37 13.64
N GLY A 21 10.66 3.01 13.68
CA GLY A 21 11.14 1.65 13.42
C GLY A 21 11.21 1.25 11.94
N HIS A 22 11.18 2.22 11.03
CA HIS A 22 11.16 2.07 9.57
C HIS A 22 12.26 2.89 8.89
N GLY A 23 13.42 2.97 9.53
CA GLY A 23 14.58 3.66 8.99
C GLY A 23 15.75 3.64 9.97
N GLU A 24 16.90 4.07 9.45
CA GLU A 24 18.13 4.19 10.21
C GLU A 24 18.36 5.65 10.64
N CYS A 25 18.72 5.84 11.90
CA CYS A 25 19.08 7.16 12.41
C CYS A 25 20.50 7.52 11.97
N VAL A 26 20.63 8.52 11.08
CA VAL A 26 21.92 8.96 10.55
C VAL A 26 22.29 10.35 11.07
N GLU A 27 23.56 10.52 11.42
CA GLU A 27 24.10 11.80 11.86
C GLU A 27 24.61 12.61 10.67
N LEU A 28 24.06 13.80 10.48
CA LEU A 28 24.53 14.81 9.53
C LEU A 28 25.01 16.05 10.28
N GLY A 29 26.32 16.06 10.56
CA GLY A 29 26.98 17.16 11.28
C GLY A 29 26.44 17.27 12.71
N SER A 30 25.70 18.35 13.01
CA SER A 30 25.08 18.57 14.32
C SER A 30 23.59 18.17 14.36
N SER A 31 23.08 17.53 13.31
CA SER A 31 21.68 17.11 13.18
C SER A 31 21.57 15.60 13.01
N HIS A 32 20.43 15.03 13.43
CA HIS A 32 20.11 13.64 13.21
C HIS A 32 18.85 13.54 12.36
N VAL A 33 18.92 12.76 11.28
CA VAL A 33 17.82 12.57 10.34
C VAL A 33 17.56 11.08 10.15
N CYS A 34 16.33 10.73 9.78
CA CYS A 34 15.99 9.36 9.49
C CYS A 34 16.21 9.04 8.02
N ALA A 35 17.02 8.03 7.73
CA ALA A 35 17.12 7.39 6.42
C ALA A 35 16.06 6.28 6.35
N CYS A 36 14.93 6.56 5.71
CA CYS A 36 13.79 5.64 5.70
C CYS A 36 14.02 4.39 4.85
N ASP A 37 13.47 3.28 5.32
CA ASP A 37 13.39 2.02 4.56
C ASP A 37 12.51 2.19 3.31
N VAL A 38 12.73 1.33 2.32
CA VAL A 38 11.90 1.31 1.10
C VAL A 38 10.42 1.16 1.45
N GLY A 39 9.59 2.05 0.92
CA GLY A 39 8.16 2.10 1.21
C GLY A 39 7.78 2.97 2.42
N PHE A 40 8.73 3.69 3.03
CA PHE A 40 8.47 4.64 4.11
C PHE A 40 9.04 6.02 3.79
N ALA A 41 8.41 7.06 4.35
CA ALA A 41 8.78 8.44 4.17
C ALA A 41 8.38 9.31 5.36
N GLY A 42 8.73 10.59 5.29
CA GLY A 42 8.54 11.55 6.38
C GLY A 42 9.82 11.73 7.19
N ILE A 43 9.84 12.78 8.01
CA ILE A 43 11.02 13.11 8.83
C ILE A 43 11.35 12.03 9.86
N ASP A 44 10.34 11.26 10.27
CA ASP A 44 10.36 10.18 11.24
C ASP A 44 10.00 8.83 10.61
N CYS A 45 9.96 8.72 9.27
CA CYS A 45 9.58 7.50 8.54
C CYS A 45 8.22 6.88 8.93
N ALA A 46 7.32 7.68 9.50
CA ALA A 46 5.98 7.19 9.90
C ALA A 46 5.00 7.07 8.73
N VAL A 47 5.32 7.65 7.56
CA VAL A 47 4.43 7.65 6.39
C VAL A 47 4.72 6.42 5.53
N VAL A 48 3.75 5.53 5.42
CA VAL A 48 3.81 4.40 4.48
C VAL A 48 3.54 4.90 3.07
N LEU A 49 4.50 4.69 2.16
CA LEU A 49 4.32 4.94 0.74
C LEU A 49 3.57 3.78 0.11
N ALA A 50 2.55 4.09 -0.69
CA ALA A 50 1.86 3.09 -1.48
C ALA A 50 2.74 2.56 -2.63
N CYS A 51 3.66 3.38 -3.12
CA CYS A 51 4.55 2.99 -4.21
C CYS A 51 5.90 3.68 -4.11
N ASP A 52 6.89 3.10 -4.77
CA ASP A 52 8.22 3.68 -4.93
C ASP A 52 8.57 3.66 -6.43
N PRO A 53 8.82 4.82 -7.06
CA PRO A 53 9.14 4.89 -8.50
C PRO A 53 10.49 4.25 -8.85
N TYR A 54 11.36 3.99 -7.88
CA TYR A 54 12.68 3.38 -8.08
C TYR A 54 12.72 1.89 -7.71
N SER A 55 11.60 1.33 -7.24
CA SER A 55 11.51 -0.08 -6.89
C SER A 55 11.51 -0.96 -8.16
N THR A 56 12.13 -2.13 -8.05
CA THR A 56 12.10 -3.18 -9.09
C THR A 56 10.74 -3.89 -9.19
N ARG A 57 9.84 -3.67 -8.22
CA ARG A 57 8.45 -4.16 -8.28
C ARG A 57 7.64 -3.26 -9.20
N LEU A 58 6.67 -3.84 -9.92
CA LEU A 58 5.74 -3.10 -10.77
C LEU A 58 4.99 -2.05 -9.91
N PRO A 59 5.30 -0.74 -10.02
CA PRO A 59 4.67 0.25 -9.18
C PRO A 59 3.17 0.29 -9.49
N CYS A 60 2.34 0.46 -8.45
CA CYS A 60 0.89 0.58 -8.59
C CYS A 60 0.25 -0.58 -9.38
N SER A 61 0.71 -1.81 -9.12
CA SER A 61 0.24 -3.04 -9.78
C SER A 61 0.39 -3.04 -11.31
N GLY A 62 1.16 -2.11 -11.88
CA GLY A 62 1.26 -1.90 -13.33
C GLY A 62 0.05 -1.24 -13.99
N THR A 63 -0.96 -0.86 -13.20
CA THR A 63 -2.24 -0.27 -13.64
C THR A 63 -2.37 1.17 -13.18
N GLY A 64 -1.25 1.81 -12.85
CA GLY A 64 -1.19 3.19 -12.41
C GLY A 64 0.23 3.75 -12.46
N VAL A 65 0.35 5.03 -12.16
CA VAL A 65 1.62 5.75 -12.09
C VAL A 65 1.90 6.14 -10.64
N CYS A 66 3.13 5.89 -10.18
CA CYS A 66 3.55 6.34 -8.86
C CYS A 66 3.93 7.82 -8.89
N ARG A 67 3.24 8.66 -8.11
CA ARG A 67 3.58 10.06 -7.90
C ARG A 67 3.65 10.39 -6.43
N ASN A 68 4.78 10.93 -5.98
CA ASN A 68 5.00 11.33 -4.59
C ASN A 68 4.64 10.22 -3.58
N GLY A 69 4.97 8.97 -3.91
CA GLY A 69 4.69 7.81 -3.07
C GLY A 69 3.22 7.39 -2.99
N ARG A 70 2.36 7.95 -3.84
CA ARG A 70 0.95 7.58 -4.01
C ARG A 70 0.70 7.09 -5.44
N CYS A 71 -0.17 6.11 -5.58
CA CYS A 71 -0.60 5.64 -6.89
C CYS A 71 -1.71 6.52 -7.48
N GLU A 72 -1.49 7.01 -8.69
CA GLU A 72 -2.50 7.56 -9.58
C GLU A 72 -2.97 6.44 -10.51
N CYS A 73 -4.18 5.93 -10.28
CA CYS A 73 -4.70 4.79 -11.03
C CYS A 73 -5.11 5.18 -12.45
N ALA A 74 -4.86 4.28 -13.40
CA ALA A 74 -5.41 4.39 -14.73
C ALA A 74 -6.95 4.32 -14.69
N PRO A 75 -7.65 4.89 -15.68
CA PRO A 75 -9.10 4.75 -15.79
C PRO A 75 -9.49 3.28 -15.74
N GLY A 76 -10.44 2.94 -14.86
CA GLY A 76 -10.82 1.55 -14.66
C GLY A 76 -10.18 0.84 -13.47
N TYR A 77 -9.29 1.50 -12.72
CA TYR A 77 -8.62 0.89 -11.57
C TYR A 77 -8.77 1.73 -10.30
N SER A 78 -8.80 1.05 -9.15
CA SER A 78 -8.95 1.66 -7.83
C SER A 78 -8.09 0.99 -6.75
N GLY A 79 -8.14 1.56 -5.55
CA GLY A 79 -7.38 1.13 -4.39
C GLY A 79 -6.01 1.82 -4.28
N ASN A 80 -5.37 1.69 -3.11
CA ASN A 80 -4.09 2.36 -2.83
C ASN A 80 -2.96 1.95 -3.78
N LEU A 81 -3.05 0.74 -4.36
CA LEU A 81 -2.08 0.17 -5.29
C LEU A 81 -2.65 -0.03 -6.70
N CYS A 82 -3.83 0.51 -7.01
CA CYS A 82 -4.52 0.31 -8.30
C CYS A 82 -4.78 -1.16 -8.66
N ALA A 83 -4.78 -2.05 -7.67
CA ALA A 83 -4.92 -3.49 -7.88
C ALA A 83 -6.37 -3.92 -8.18
N GLU A 84 -7.34 -3.03 -7.93
CA GLU A 84 -8.75 -3.33 -8.10
C GLU A 84 -9.22 -2.84 -9.48
N ASP A 85 -9.73 -3.74 -10.32
CA ASP A 85 -10.38 -3.37 -11.59
C ASP A 85 -11.84 -3.01 -11.30
N VAL A 86 -12.22 -1.75 -11.54
CA VAL A 86 -13.57 -1.23 -11.28
C VAL A 86 -14.58 -1.65 -12.34
N HIS A 87 -14.11 -2.09 -13.51
CA HIS A 87 -15.01 -2.61 -14.55
C HIS A 87 -15.45 -4.04 -14.24
N CYS A 88 -14.70 -4.75 -13.39
CA CYS A 88 -15.13 -6.06 -12.93
C CYS A 88 -16.29 -5.95 -11.96
N ALA A 89 -17.34 -6.70 -12.28
CA ALA A 89 -18.57 -6.66 -11.51
C ALA A 89 -18.34 -7.16 -10.09
N ARG A 90 -18.99 -6.48 -9.16
CA ARG A 90 -18.98 -6.82 -7.75
C ARG A 90 -20.31 -7.45 -7.41
N ASN A 91 -20.27 -8.54 -6.64
CA ASN A 91 -21.48 -9.15 -6.12
C ASN A 91 -22.24 -8.13 -5.26
N ALA A 92 -23.51 -7.88 -5.58
CA ALA A 92 -24.31 -6.87 -4.89
C ALA A 92 -24.58 -7.19 -3.40
N VAL A 93 -24.51 -8.47 -3.02
CA VAL A 93 -24.76 -8.93 -1.65
C VAL A 93 -23.47 -8.92 -0.83
N THR A 94 -22.41 -9.55 -1.34
CA THR A 94 -21.16 -9.71 -0.59
C THR A 94 -20.19 -8.56 -0.77
N GLY A 95 -20.39 -7.73 -1.79
CA GLY A 95 -19.43 -6.70 -2.16
C GLY A 95 -18.10 -7.28 -2.64
N VAL A 96 -18.01 -8.54 -3.07
CA VAL A 96 -16.75 -9.15 -3.53
C VAL A 96 -16.69 -9.14 -5.06
N VAL A 97 -15.53 -8.75 -5.63
CA VAL A 97 -15.28 -8.77 -7.09
C VAL A 97 -15.38 -10.19 -7.60
N CYS A 98 -16.15 -10.40 -8.68
CA CYS A 98 -16.38 -11.72 -9.28
C CYS A 98 -16.76 -12.82 -8.29
N SER A 99 -17.41 -12.46 -7.17
CA SER A 99 -17.71 -13.39 -6.08
C SER A 99 -16.50 -14.22 -5.62
N GLY A 100 -15.31 -13.62 -5.64
CA GLY A 100 -14.03 -14.25 -5.28
C GLY A 100 -13.29 -14.95 -6.43
N GLU A 101 -13.77 -14.80 -7.66
CA GLU A 101 -13.18 -15.41 -8.85
C GLU A 101 -12.29 -14.46 -9.65
N VAL A 102 -11.78 -14.94 -10.78
CA VAL A 102 -10.78 -14.21 -11.58
C VAL A 102 -11.47 -13.13 -12.41
N CYS A 103 -11.05 -11.88 -12.19
CA CYS A 103 -11.32 -10.76 -13.06
C CYS A 103 -10.28 -10.75 -14.19
N ALA A 104 -10.72 -10.89 -15.43
CA ALA A 104 -9.85 -10.83 -16.61
C ALA A 104 -10.53 -10.03 -17.72
N ALA A 105 -9.80 -9.06 -18.31
CA ALA A 105 -10.29 -8.19 -19.38
C ALA A 105 -11.65 -7.56 -19.06
N HIS A 106 -11.80 -6.98 -17.85
CA HIS A 106 -13.03 -6.32 -17.39
C HIS A 106 -14.25 -7.25 -17.27
N SER A 107 -14.03 -8.57 -17.22
CA SER A 107 -15.10 -9.57 -17.11
C SER A 107 -14.75 -10.63 -16.06
N CYS A 108 -15.77 -11.19 -15.42
CA CYS A 108 -15.59 -12.25 -14.45
C CYS A 108 -15.59 -13.62 -15.14
N LEU A 109 -14.48 -14.34 -14.96
CA LEU A 109 -14.37 -15.73 -15.40
C LEU A 109 -14.97 -16.64 -14.32
N CYS A 110 -16.20 -17.08 -14.54
CA CYS A 110 -16.91 -17.94 -13.60
C CYS A 110 -16.47 -19.40 -13.73
N ARG A 111 -16.31 -20.06 -12.58
CA ARG A 111 -16.14 -21.50 -12.45
C ARG A 111 -17.36 -22.23 -13.01
N PRO A 112 -17.19 -23.51 -13.39
CA PRO A 112 -18.31 -24.35 -13.80
C PRO A 112 -19.42 -24.31 -12.73
N HIS A 113 -20.68 -24.25 -13.19
CA HIS A 113 -21.89 -24.15 -12.37
C HIS A 113 -22.15 -22.81 -11.69
N ARG A 114 -21.48 -21.73 -12.12
CA ARG A 114 -21.85 -20.36 -11.76
C ARG A 114 -22.05 -19.49 -13.00
N ARG A 115 -22.93 -18.50 -12.86
CA ARG A 115 -23.22 -17.51 -13.89
C ARG A 115 -23.54 -16.15 -13.27
N GLY A 116 -23.85 -15.18 -14.13
CA GLY A 116 -24.07 -13.79 -13.75
C GLY A 116 -22.83 -12.93 -13.99
N VAL A 117 -23.01 -11.61 -13.99
CA VAL A 117 -21.94 -10.66 -14.32
C VAL A 117 -20.82 -10.68 -13.27
N ALA A 118 -21.14 -11.01 -12.03
CA ALA A 118 -20.22 -11.16 -10.91
C ALA A 118 -20.12 -12.61 -10.41
N CYS A 119 -20.53 -13.59 -11.22
CA CYS A 119 -20.61 -15.01 -10.85
C CYS A 119 -21.49 -15.25 -9.60
N GLU A 120 -22.54 -14.45 -9.40
CA GLU A 120 -23.37 -14.45 -8.20
C GLU A 120 -24.44 -15.55 -8.18
N GLU A 121 -24.79 -16.10 -9.34
CA GLU A 121 -25.81 -17.13 -9.49
C GLU A 121 -25.19 -18.53 -9.66
N PRO A 122 -25.83 -19.59 -9.14
CA PRO A 122 -25.59 -20.94 -9.61
C PRO A 122 -26.20 -21.13 -11.02
N ASP A 123 -25.56 -21.96 -11.84
CA ASP A 123 -26.02 -22.31 -13.20
C ASP A 123 -27.32 -23.15 -13.18
#